data_AF-A0A7Z9IPZ1-F1
#
_entry.id   AF-A0A7Z9IPZ1-F1
#
_cell.length_a   1.000
_cell.length_b   1.000
_cell.length_c   1.000
_cell.angle_alpha   90.00
_cell.angle_beta   90.00
_cell.angle_gamma   90.00
#
_symmetry.space_group_name_H-M   'P 1'
#
loop_
_entity.id
_entity.type
_entity.pdbx_description
1 polymer ?
#
loop_
_entity_poly.entity_id
_entity_poly.type
_entity_poly.pdbx_seq_one_letter_code
_entity_poly.pdbx_strand_id
1 'polypeptide(L)'
;MPGLHQRFVRLQFGKTYTDEELYVQFKHYLQEIEDEGASVLNQLEYLHSFIDSGVRSQRSNLNWIYIMIHVQAALWLLLFIRNNADLVYHIMALLVVFVQYGICWLAVFSDRQGKFMMVIQQWLNQLDQEIIVLNYVTPDIGRLEEIDEWFDEREFARLWLRELSPSMNMTWKKILIELLPSGNPMLPAIRVTLGGKRKAPQHAVVYGFADKNKRDQPNQLLKTLKMFASVNPMPFYGENDDREIFEKQIDRLRSHLINLFGKRDHQPITAYIDGLGWRSRLRIKDRTDSTRELMQRSANTFGKILISYTGLSISRSISILSTGNDEEE
;
A
#
# COMPACT_ATOMS: atom_id res chain seq x y z
N MET A 1 23.64 4.08 15.34
CA MET A 1 23.84 4.10 13.88
C MET A 1 25.09 3.30 13.56
N PRO A 2 25.10 2.41 12.56
CA PRO A 2 26.34 1.82 12.06
C PRO A 2 27.24 2.94 11.52
N GLY A 3 28.56 2.79 11.66
CA GLY A 3 29.49 3.79 11.17
C GLY A 3 29.38 3.94 9.65
N LEU A 4 29.53 5.17 9.14
CA LEU A 4 29.41 5.46 7.69
C LEU A 4 30.36 4.58 6.85
N HIS A 5 31.52 4.23 7.42
CA HIS A 5 32.48 3.24 6.89
C HIS A 5 31.93 1.80 6.85
N GLN A 6 31.22 1.33 7.88
CA GLN A 6 30.64 -0.03 7.87
C GLN A 6 29.55 -0.16 6.80
N ARG A 7 28.71 0.87 6.65
CA ARG A 7 27.69 0.93 5.59
C ARG A 7 28.34 0.96 4.20
N PHE A 8 29.38 1.77 4.01
CA PHE A 8 30.19 1.76 2.78
C PHE A 8 30.68 0.36 2.41
N VAL A 9 31.28 -0.38 3.37
CA VAL A 9 31.78 -1.74 3.13
C VAL A 9 30.65 -2.72 2.78
N ARG A 10 29.50 -2.66 3.47
CA ARG A 10 28.34 -3.52 3.14
C ARG A 10 27.80 -3.25 1.74
N LEU A 11 27.69 -1.99 1.34
CA LEU A 11 27.22 -1.61 0.01
C LEU A 11 28.21 -1.99 -1.10
N GLN A 12 29.53 -1.85 -0.84
CA GLN A 12 30.58 -2.09 -1.84
C GLN A 12 31.01 -3.57 -1.94
N PHE A 13 30.89 -4.37 -0.87
CA PHE A 13 31.38 -5.75 -0.80
C PHE A 13 30.40 -6.79 -0.22
N GLY A 14 29.16 -6.40 0.13
CA GLY A 14 28.16 -7.31 0.70
C GLY A 14 27.62 -8.37 -0.27
N LYS A 15 26.54 -9.04 0.14
CA LYS A 15 25.83 -10.00 -0.70
C LYS A 15 24.92 -9.29 -1.72
N THR A 16 24.77 -9.90 -2.89
CA THR A 16 23.74 -9.55 -3.87
C THR A 16 22.74 -10.68 -3.94
N TYR A 17 21.47 -10.34 -4.14
CA TYR A 17 20.34 -11.25 -4.18
C TYR A 17 19.51 -11.02 -5.45
N THR A 18 18.70 -11.99 -5.84
CA THR A 18 17.66 -11.79 -6.86
C THR A 18 16.46 -11.04 -6.27
N ASP A 19 15.62 -10.45 -7.12
CA ASP A 19 14.39 -9.78 -6.64
C ASP A 19 13.43 -10.76 -5.95
N GLU A 20 13.43 -12.05 -6.35
CA GLU A 20 12.66 -13.12 -5.68
C GLU A 20 13.18 -13.40 -4.27
N GLU A 21 14.50 -13.56 -4.10
CA GLU A 21 15.14 -13.77 -2.81
C GLU A 21 14.93 -12.59 -1.85
N LEU A 22 14.94 -11.36 -2.39
CA LEU A 22 14.66 -10.14 -1.65
C LEU A 22 13.17 -10.03 -1.28
N TYR A 23 12.25 -10.46 -2.14
CA TYR A 23 10.81 -10.47 -1.85
C TYR A 23 10.45 -11.47 -0.75
N VAL A 24 11.06 -12.67 -0.75
CA VAL A 24 10.90 -13.66 0.33
C VAL A 24 11.40 -13.11 1.67
N GLN A 25 12.60 -12.52 1.70
CA GLN A 25 13.13 -11.85 2.89
C GLN A 25 12.22 -10.69 3.33
N PHE A 26 11.71 -9.89 2.40
CA PHE A 26 10.78 -8.80 2.69
C PHE A 26 9.48 -9.28 3.36
N LYS A 27 8.87 -10.38 2.87
CA LYS A 27 7.69 -10.97 3.53
C LYS A 27 8.04 -11.45 4.95
N HIS A 28 9.20 -12.09 5.15
CA HIS A 28 9.68 -12.52 6.47
C HIS A 28 9.81 -11.33 7.45
N TYR A 29 10.41 -10.22 7.02
CA TYR A 29 10.52 -9.01 7.86
C TYR A 29 9.15 -8.43 8.25
N LEU A 30 8.16 -8.46 7.36
CA LEU A 30 6.82 -7.99 7.70
C LEU A 30 6.14 -8.88 8.75
N GLN A 31 6.40 -10.19 8.73
CA GLN A 31 5.92 -11.17 9.71
C GLN A 31 6.66 -11.03 11.05
N GLU A 32 8.00 -10.89 11.05
CA GLU A 32 8.75 -10.59 12.28
C GLU A 32 8.28 -9.28 12.92
N ILE A 33 7.93 -8.26 12.12
CA ILE A 33 7.36 -7.01 12.67
C ILE A 33 5.95 -7.22 13.26
N GLU A 34 5.17 -8.16 12.73
CA GLU A 34 3.85 -8.52 13.27
C GLU A 34 3.98 -9.29 14.60
N ASP A 35 4.86 -10.30 14.64
CA ASP A 35 5.05 -11.18 15.81
C ASP A 35 5.80 -10.50 16.97
N GLU A 36 6.87 -9.76 16.67
CA GLU A 36 7.75 -9.14 17.68
C GLU A 36 7.42 -7.66 17.99
N GLY A 37 6.72 -6.97 17.09
CA GLY A 37 6.27 -5.59 17.29
C GLY A 37 7.39 -4.61 17.67
N ALA A 38 7.47 -4.24 18.95
CA ALA A 38 8.44 -3.27 19.45
C ALA A 38 9.87 -3.85 19.62
N SER A 39 10.05 -5.17 19.78
CA SER A 39 11.39 -5.76 19.93
C SER A 39 12.18 -5.83 18.62
N VAL A 40 11.54 -5.60 17.46
CA VAL A 40 12.21 -5.36 16.17
C VAL A 40 13.26 -4.25 16.26
N LEU A 41 13.06 -3.25 17.12
CA LEU A 41 14.02 -2.18 17.34
C LEU A 41 15.37 -2.69 17.91
N ASN A 42 15.39 -3.88 18.52
CA ASN A 42 16.61 -4.57 18.95
C ASN A 42 17.27 -5.33 17.78
N GLN A 43 16.52 -5.69 16.75
CA GLN A 43 16.99 -6.39 15.54
C GLN A 43 17.39 -5.44 14.39
N LEU A 44 17.50 -4.14 14.66
CA LEU A 44 17.72 -3.08 13.67
C LEU A 44 18.92 -3.34 12.73
N GLU A 45 19.96 -4.03 13.21
CA GLU A 45 21.14 -4.36 12.40
C GLU A 45 20.86 -5.41 11.30
N TYR A 46 19.97 -6.36 11.54
CA TYR A 46 19.56 -7.37 10.55
C TYR A 46 18.76 -6.70 9.43
N LEU A 47 17.79 -5.87 9.80
CA LEU A 47 17.00 -5.06 8.87
C LEU A 47 17.86 -4.07 8.06
N HIS A 48 18.85 -3.40 8.67
CA HIS A 48 19.83 -2.59 7.94
C HIS A 48 20.66 -3.42 6.96
N SER A 49 21.06 -4.65 7.34
CA SER A 49 21.79 -5.57 6.46
C SER A 49 20.95 -5.98 5.24
N PHE A 50 19.64 -6.20 5.42
CA PHE A 50 18.71 -6.42 4.31
C PHE A 50 18.61 -5.19 3.40
N ILE A 51 18.43 -3.99 3.95
CA ILE A 51 18.34 -2.76 3.15
C ILE A 51 19.63 -2.53 2.35
N ASP A 52 20.81 -2.62 2.98
CA ASP A 52 22.09 -2.45 2.28
C ASP A 52 22.28 -3.52 1.17
N SER A 53 21.89 -4.77 1.41
CA SER A 53 21.97 -5.85 0.42
C SER A 53 20.98 -5.66 -0.73
N GLY A 54 19.75 -5.23 -0.43
CA GLY A 54 18.72 -4.91 -1.41
C GLY A 54 19.13 -3.77 -2.33
N VAL A 55 19.64 -2.67 -1.76
CA VAL A 55 20.20 -1.53 -2.51
C VAL A 55 21.38 -1.98 -3.38
N ARG A 56 22.33 -2.75 -2.81
CA ARG A 56 23.49 -3.24 -3.55
C ARG A 56 23.11 -4.07 -4.78
N SER A 57 22.06 -4.89 -4.67
CA SER A 57 21.57 -5.79 -5.72
C SER A 57 20.98 -5.06 -6.93
N GLN A 58 20.56 -3.80 -6.76
CA GLN A 58 20.01 -3.00 -7.86
C GLN A 58 21.06 -2.63 -8.91
N ARG A 59 20.69 -2.71 -10.18
CA ARG A 59 21.55 -2.30 -11.31
C ARG A 59 21.47 -0.80 -11.56
N SER A 60 22.62 -0.14 -11.59
CA SER A 60 22.74 1.27 -11.97
C SER A 60 23.29 1.44 -13.38
N ASN A 61 22.64 2.29 -14.17
CA ASN A 61 23.12 2.66 -15.51
C ASN A 61 24.30 3.64 -15.42
N LEU A 62 24.45 4.32 -14.27
CA LEU A 62 25.59 5.20 -13.99
C LEU A 62 26.92 4.43 -13.83
N ASN A 63 26.89 3.08 -13.79
CA ASN A 63 28.09 2.26 -13.80
C ASN A 63 29.01 2.54 -15.01
N TRP A 64 28.50 3.08 -16.13
CA TRP A 64 29.33 3.48 -17.27
C TRP A 64 30.29 4.64 -16.93
N ILE A 65 29.94 5.51 -15.97
CA ILE A 65 30.80 6.61 -15.50
C ILE A 65 32.07 6.07 -14.84
N TYR A 66 31.99 4.93 -14.13
CA TYR A 66 33.18 4.26 -13.61
C TYR A 66 34.16 3.87 -14.72
N ILE A 67 33.67 3.38 -15.87
CA ILE A 67 34.55 2.99 -16.99
C ILE A 67 35.37 4.19 -17.45
N MET A 68 34.74 5.36 -17.60
CA MET A 68 35.41 6.61 -17.97
C MET A 68 36.46 7.03 -16.93
N ILE A 69 36.17 6.90 -15.63
CA ILE A 69 37.13 7.21 -14.55
C ILE A 69 38.33 6.23 -14.58
N HIS A 70 38.12 4.95 -14.87
CA HIS A 70 39.22 3.98 -15.00
C HIS A 70 40.10 4.27 -16.23
N VAL A 71 39.50 4.67 -17.35
CA VAL A 71 40.26 5.12 -18.54
C VAL A 71 41.08 6.37 -18.23
N GLN A 72 40.49 7.36 -17.54
CA GLN A 72 41.22 8.56 -17.09
C GLN A 72 42.38 8.20 -16.15
N ALA A 73 42.16 7.30 -15.17
CA ALA A 73 43.20 6.86 -14.26
C ALA A 73 44.35 6.12 -14.99
N ALA A 74 44.04 5.28 -15.97
CA ALA A 74 45.03 4.59 -16.79
C ALA A 74 45.87 5.57 -17.64
N LEU A 75 45.25 6.60 -18.20
CA LEU A 75 45.95 7.66 -18.93
C LEU A 75 46.91 8.44 -18.02
N TRP A 76 46.49 8.79 -16.80
CA TRP A 76 47.37 9.44 -15.82
C TRP A 76 48.53 8.56 -15.37
N LEU A 77 48.30 7.24 -15.21
CA LEU A 77 49.35 6.27 -14.89
C LEU A 77 50.37 6.15 -16.02
N LEU A 78 49.93 6.15 -17.29
CA LEU A 78 50.84 6.16 -18.45
C LEU A 78 51.67 7.45 -18.53
N LEU A 79 51.09 8.61 -18.22
CA LEU A 79 51.81 9.89 -18.16
C LEU A 79 52.86 9.91 -17.03
N PHE A 80 52.54 9.30 -15.89
CA PHE A 80 53.46 9.14 -14.76
C PHE A 80 54.64 8.22 -15.10
N ILE A 81 54.38 7.04 -15.67
CA ILE A 81 55.44 6.08 -16.08
C ILE A 81 56.39 6.71 -17.11
N ARG A 82 55.87 7.56 -18.00
CA ARG A 82 56.67 8.27 -19.02
C ARG A 82 57.47 9.46 -18.44
N ASN A 83 57.29 9.80 -17.16
CA ASN A 83 57.89 10.94 -16.47
C ASN A 83 57.71 12.27 -17.23
N ASN A 84 56.53 12.44 -17.84
CA ASN A 84 56.24 13.53 -18.78
C ASN A 84 55.69 14.81 -18.11
N ALA A 85 55.52 14.83 -16.79
CA ALA A 85 54.96 15.96 -16.05
C ALA A 85 55.61 16.12 -14.66
N ASP A 86 55.43 17.30 -14.06
CA ASP A 86 55.90 17.61 -12.71
C ASP A 86 55.13 16.80 -11.65
N LEU A 87 55.80 16.49 -10.54
CA LEU A 87 55.26 15.77 -9.38
C LEU A 87 53.98 16.44 -8.85
N VAL A 88 53.91 17.78 -8.88
CA VAL A 88 52.73 18.54 -8.47
C VAL A 88 51.51 18.21 -9.34
N TYR A 89 51.68 18.09 -10.66
CA TYR A 89 50.58 17.69 -11.57
C TYR A 89 50.13 16.25 -11.31
N HIS A 90 51.06 15.34 -11.00
CA HIS A 90 50.73 13.96 -10.67
C HIS A 90 49.92 13.84 -9.36
N ILE A 91 50.28 14.61 -8.32
CA ILE A 91 49.52 14.67 -7.06
C ILE A 91 48.12 15.25 -7.29
N MET A 92 48.01 16.35 -8.04
CA MET A 92 46.71 16.96 -8.38
C MET A 92 45.82 16.03 -9.21
N ALA A 93 46.37 15.35 -10.22
CA ALA A 93 45.65 14.40 -11.06
C ALA A 93 45.11 13.21 -10.25
N LEU A 94 45.92 12.66 -9.35
CA LEU A 94 45.52 11.58 -8.45
C LEU A 94 44.37 12.04 -7.53
N LEU A 95 44.48 13.24 -6.93
CA LEU A 95 43.45 13.80 -6.07
C LEU A 95 42.12 14.02 -6.83
N VAL A 96 42.17 14.53 -8.07
CA VAL A 96 41.00 14.68 -8.94
C VAL A 96 40.33 13.34 -9.23
N VAL A 97 41.10 12.29 -9.57
CA VAL A 97 40.56 10.94 -9.79
C VAL A 97 39.89 10.38 -8.54
N PHE A 98 40.50 10.56 -7.35
CA PHE A 98 39.89 10.14 -6.08
C PHE A 98 38.57 10.88 -5.78
N VAL A 99 38.51 12.19 -5.99
CA VAL A 99 37.28 13.00 -5.80
C VAL A 99 36.20 12.58 -6.80
N GLN A 100 36.54 12.41 -8.08
CA GLN A 100 35.61 11.92 -9.10
C GLN A 100 35.07 10.52 -8.77
N TYR A 101 35.93 9.62 -8.29
CA TYR A 101 35.52 8.28 -7.87
C TYR A 101 34.54 8.34 -6.70
N GLY A 102 34.80 9.18 -5.68
CA GLY A 102 33.89 9.39 -4.56
C GLY A 102 32.53 9.96 -4.97
N ILE A 103 32.50 10.95 -5.86
CA ILE A 103 31.26 11.54 -6.39
C ILE A 103 30.48 10.52 -7.23
N CYS A 104 31.16 9.77 -8.11
CA CYS A 104 30.56 8.70 -8.91
C CYS A 104 29.98 7.60 -8.02
N TRP A 105 30.67 7.23 -6.94
CA TRP A 105 30.19 6.26 -5.97
C TRP A 105 28.91 6.74 -5.28
N LEU A 106 28.86 7.98 -4.80
CA LEU A 106 27.66 8.57 -4.21
C LEU A 106 26.48 8.60 -5.19
N ALA A 107 26.73 8.97 -6.46
CA ALA A 107 25.69 9.02 -7.50
C ALA A 107 25.12 7.63 -7.83
N VAL A 108 26.00 6.64 -8.05
CA VAL A 108 25.61 5.24 -8.29
C VAL A 108 24.85 4.65 -7.11
N PHE A 109 25.29 4.94 -5.88
CA PHE A 109 24.60 4.51 -4.67
C PHE A 109 23.20 5.12 -4.56
N SER A 110 23.06 6.43 -4.81
CA SER A 110 21.77 7.13 -4.79
C SER A 110 20.78 6.56 -5.81
N ASP A 111 21.21 6.31 -7.05
CA ASP A 111 20.38 5.68 -8.10
C ASP A 111 19.91 4.26 -7.69
N ARG A 112 20.81 3.45 -7.12
CA ARG A 112 20.46 2.12 -6.61
C ARG A 112 19.49 2.19 -5.44
N GLN A 113 19.68 3.13 -4.52
CA GLN A 113 18.80 3.32 -3.36
C GLN A 113 17.39 3.74 -3.81
N GLY A 114 17.29 4.64 -4.80
CA GLY A 114 16.01 5.02 -5.42
C GLY A 114 15.30 3.85 -6.08
N LYS A 115 16.03 3.01 -6.85
CA LYS A 115 15.46 1.81 -7.48
C LYS A 115 14.95 0.79 -6.48
N PHE A 116 15.72 0.51 -5.43
CA PHE A 116 15.29 -0.41 -4.38
C PHE A 116 14.02 0.10 -3.68
N MET A 117 13.90 1.42 -3.47
CA MET A 117 12.69 2.04 -2.92
C MET A 117 11.46 1.80 -3.81
N MET A 118 11.62 1.87 -5.13
CA MET A 118 10.53 1.58 -6.08
C MET A 118 10.11 0.11 -6.04
N VAL A 119 11.07 -0.82 -5.94
CA VAL A 119 10.81 -2.26 -5.82
C VAL A 119 10.07 -2.59 -4.51
N ILE A 120 10.51 -2.05 -3.38
CA ILE A 120 9.80 -2.14 -2.10
C ILE A 120 8.37 -1.59 -2.20
N GLN A 121 8.19 -0.44 -2.87
CA GLN A 121 6.86 0.14 -3.09
C GLN A 121 5.97 -0.75 -3.98
N GLN A 122 6.53 -1.39 -5.00
CA GLN A 122 5.81 -2.37 -5.83
C GLN A 122 5.36 -3.58 -5.02
N TRP A 123 6.24 -4.15 -4.17
CA TRP A 123 5.88 -5.27 -3.31
C TRP A 123 4.85 -4.91 -2.25
N LEU A 124 4.93 -3.72 -1.65
CA LEU A 124 3.90 -3.22 -0.73
C LEU A 124 2.53 -3.13 -1.42
N ASN A 125 2.49 -2.55 -2.62
CA ASN A 125 1.27 -2.47 -3.41
C ASN A 125 0.76 -3.88 -3.79
N GLN A 126 1.64 -4.77 -4.24
CA GLN A 126 1.30 -6.14 -4.61
C GLN A 126 0.72 -6.91 -3.43
N LEU A 127 1.29 -6.79 -2.23
CA LEU A 127 0.79 -7.45 -1.03
C LEU A 127 -0.59 -6.95 -0.61
N ASP A 128 -0.83 -5.63 -0.70
CA ASP A 128 -2.15 -5.04 -0.48
C ASP A 128 -3.15 -5.56 -1.53
N GLN A 129 -2.74 -5.70 -2.80
CA GLN A 129 -3.55 -6.33 -3.85
C GLN A 129 -3.80 -7.82 -3.64
N GLU A 130 -2.80 -8.60 -3.22
CA GLU A 130 -2.94 -10.03 -2.88
C GLU A 130 -4.01 -10.20 -1.79
N ILE A 131 -4.01 -9.36 -0.73
CA ILE A 131 -5.03 -9.40 0.33
C ILE A 131 -6.44 -9.08 -0.20
N ILE A 132 -6.59 -8.05 -1.04
CA ILE A 132 -7.91 -7.70 -1.63
C ILE A 132 -8.43 -8.85 -2.49
N VAL A 133 -7.60 -9.33 -3.41
CA VAL A 133 -8.01 -10.30 -4.41
C VAL A 133 -8.32 -11.64 -3.75
N LEU A 134 -7.37 -12.20 -3.00
CA LEU A 134 -7.47 -13.55 -2.46
C LEU A 134 -8.63 -13.70 -1.47
N ASN A 135 -8.82 -12.72 -0.57
CA ASN A 135 -9.81 -12.81 0.51
C ASN A 135 -11.23 -12.37 0.10
N TYR A 136 -11.38 -11.53 -0.93
CA TYR A 136 -12.68 -10.90 -1.24
C TYR A 136 -13.13 -11.00 -2.70
N VAL A 137 -12.22 -11.11 -3.67
CA VAL A 137 -12.55 -11.11 -5.11
C VAL A 137 -12.70 -12.52 -5.66
N THR A 138 -11.74 -13.41 -5.39
CA THR A 138 -11.71 -14.77 -5.96
C THR A 138 -12.82 -15.74 -5.54
N PRO A 139 -13.40 -15.73 -4.32
CA PRO A 139 -14.27 -16.83 -3.88
C PRO A 139 -15.58 -17.05 -4.67
N ASP A 140 -16.15 -16.01 -5.29
CA ASP A 140 -17.51 -16.05 -5.88
C ASP A 140 -17.59 -15.43 -7.30
N ILE A 141 -16.49 -15.44 -8.08
CA ILE A 141 -16.52 -14.99 -9.47
C ILE A 141 -17.56 -15.83 -10.27
N GLY A 142 -18.47 -15.15 -10.98
CA GLY A 142 -19.53 -15.78 -11.77
C GLY A 142 -20.73 -16.30 -10.98
N ARG A 143 -20.67 -16.40 -9.64
CA ARG A 143 -21.84 -16.70 -8.81
C ARG A 143 -22.66 -15.44 -8.58
N LEU A 144 -23.56 -15.18 -9.53
CA LEU A 144 -24.80 -14.45 -9.24
C LEU A 144 -25.61 -15.31 -8.25
N GLU A 145 -25.30 -15.19 -6.96
CA GLU A 145 -26.19 -15.63 -5.89
C GLU A 145 -27.59 -15.06 -6.18
N GLU A 146 -28.61 -15.90 -5.97
CA GLU A 146 -30.01 -15.59 -6.30
C GLU A 146 -30.36 -14.19 -5.78
N ILE A 147 -31.04 -13.42 -6.64
CA ILE A 147 -31.38 -12.00 -6.45
C ILE A 147 -31.75 -11.77 -4.98
N ASP A 148 -30.87 -11.06 -4.24
CA ASP A 148 -31.08 -10.66 -2.84
C ASP A 148 -32.54 -10.23 -2.65
N GLU A 149 -33.25 -10.80 -1.67
CA GLU A 149 -34.68 -10.55 -1.48
C GLU A 149 -34.98 -9.05 -1.49
N TRP A 150 -36.06 -8.68 -2.20
CA TRP A 150 -36.40 -7.29 -2.43
C TRP A 150 -36.44 -6.48 -1.13
N PHE A 151 -35.68 -5.39 -1.14
CA PHE A 151 -35.53 -4.43 -0.05
C PHE A 151 -36.88 -4.06 0.58
N ASP A 152 -37.08 -4.44 1.84
CA ASP A 152 -38.32 -4.17 2.59
C ASP A 152 -38.42 -2.67 2.92
N GLU A 153 -39.09 -1.92 2.04
CA GLU A 153 -39.30 -0.47 2.18
C GLU A 153 -39.91 -0.07 3.53
N ARG A 154 -40.75 -0.93 4.14
CA ARG A 154 -41.46 -0.59 5.39
C ARG A 154 -40.56 -0.73 6.60
N GLU A 155 -39.75 -1.78 6.65
CA GLU A 155 -38.73 -1.93 7.69
C GLU A 155 -37.62 -0.88 7.52
N PHE A 156 -37.21 -0.63 6.28
CA PHE A 156 -36.24 0.40 5.96
C PHE A 156 -36.72 1.81 6.34
N ALA A 157 -37.95 2.20 5.99
CA ALA A 157 -38.47 3.53 6.32
C ALA A 157 -38.43 3.82 7.84
N ARG A 158 -38.65 2.79 8.67
CA ARG A 158 -38.51 2.90 10.14
C ARG A 158 -37.06 3.13 10.57
N LEU A 159 -36.11 2.35 10.03
CA LEU A 159 -34.68 2.56 10.28
C LEU A 159 -34.23 3.95 9.82
N TRP A 160 -34.70 4.38 8.65
CA TRP A 160 -34.33 5.65 8.06
C TRP A 160 -34.82 6.82 8.90
N LEU A 161 -36.10 6.84 9.27
CA LEU A 161 -36.66 7.86 10.18
C LEU A 161 -35.94 7.88 11.53
N ARG A 162 -35.62 6.70 12.10
CA ARG A 162 -34.98 6.57 13.42
C ARG A 162 -33.51 6.99 13.43
N GLU A 163 -32.75 6.66 12.39
CA GLU A 163 -31.29 6.73 12.44
C GLU A 163 -30.61 7.43 11.28
N LEU A 164 -31.11 7.25 10.04
CA LEU A 164 -30.38 7.63 8.82
C LEU A 164 -30.86 8.93 8.17
N SER A 165 -32.02 9.47 8.56
CA SER A 165 -32.57 10.73 8.05
C SER A 165 -31.61 11.94 8.08
N PRO A 166 -30.68 12.10 9.05
CA PRO A 166 -29.70 13.20 9.01
C PRO A 166 -28.69 13.09 7.86
N SER A 167 -28.56 11.92 7.22
CA SER A 167 -27.57 11.69 6.17
C SER A 167 -27.85 12.51 4.91
N MET A 168 -29.10 12.77 4.54
CA MET A 168 -29.42 13.53 3.30
C MET A 168 -28.77 14.92 3.26
N ASN A 169 -28.62 15.56 4.42
CA ASN A 169 -28.08 16.92 4.54
C ASN A 169 -26.54 16.96 4.66
N MET A 170 -25.83 15.88 4.28
CA MET A 170 -24.37 15.82 4.32
C MET A 170 -23.76 15.12 3.09
N THR A 171 -22.55 15.52 2.73
CA THR A 171 -21.75 14.91 1.66
C THR A 171 -21.35 13.47 2.01
N TRP A 172 -21.16 12.62 0.99
CA TRP A 172 -20.74 11.22 1.18
C TRP A 172 -19.51 11.06 2.09
N LYS A 173 -18.52 11.97 2.00
CA LYS A 173 -17.31 11.98 2.84
C LYS A 173 -17.61 12.03 4.35
N LYS A 174 -18.76 12.57 4.76
CA LYS A 174 -19.20 12.68 6.17
C LYS A 174 -19.95 11.44 6.68
N ILE A 175 -20.16 10.44 5.82
CA ILE A 175 -20.72 9.13 6.17
C ILE A 175 -19.55 8.14 6.30
N LEU A 176 -19.49 7.47 7.46
CA LEU A 176 -18.56 6.39 7.74
C LEU A 176 -19.33 5.12 8.10
N ILE A 177 -19.02 4.02 7.43
CA ILE A 177 -19.48 2.67 7.78
C ILE A 177 -18.28 1.92 8.40
N GLU A 178 -18.41 1.47 9.64
CA GLU A 178 -17.45 0.59 10.31
C GLU A 178 -18.00 -0.83 10.37
N LEU A 179 -17.22 -1.81 9.92
CA LEU A 179 -17.46 -3.24 10.10
C LEU A 179 -16.74 -3.67 11.37
N LEU A 180 -17.46 -4.19 12.35
CA LEU A 180 -16.94 -4.52 13.69
C LEU A 180 -17.04 -6.02 13.96
N PRO A 181 -16.13 -6.61 14.76
CA PRO A 181 -16.23 -8.00 15.17
C PRO A 181 -17.59 -8.32 15.82
N SER A 182 -18.13 -9.50 15.52
CA SER A 182 -19.37 -10.02 16.09
C SER A 182 -19.17 -11.47 16.54
N GLY A 183 -20.20 -12.10 17.12
CA GLY A 183 -20.16 -13.53 17.46
C GLY A 183 -20.06 -14.47 16.24
N ASN A 184 -20.36 -13.98 15.03
CA ASN A 184 -20.16 -14.71 13.78
C ASN A 184 -18.98 -14.05 13.01
N PRO A 185 -17.86 -14.76 12.76
CA PRO A 185 -16.68 -14.18 12.09
C PRO A 185 -16.93 -13.78 10.62
N MET A 186 -17.93 -14.38 9.96
CA MET A 186 -18.29 -14.04 8.57
C MET A 186 -19.16 -12.78 8.49
N LEU A 187 -19.86 -12.43 9.57
CA LEU A 187 -20.83 -11.33 9.61
C LEU A 187 -20.46 -10.26 10.64
N PRO A 188 -19.92 -9.10 10.19
CA PRO A 188 -19.62 -7.99 11.08
C PRO A 188 -20.88 -7.36 11.66
N ALA A 189 -20.78 -6.83 12.87
CA ALA A 189 -21.71 -5.82 13.34
C ALA A 189 -21.40 -4.50 12.62
N ILE A 190 -22.42 -3.85 12.07
CA ILE A 190 -22.27 -2.63 11.27
C ILE A 190 -22.52 -1.42 12.17
N ARG A 191 -21.59 -0.46 12.21
CA ARG A 191 -21.80 0.84 12.85
C ARG A 191 -21.74 1.95 11.81
N VAL A 192 -22.80 2.75 11.74
CA VAL A 192 -22.82 3.97 10.92
C VAL A 192 -22.44 5.18 11.77
N THR A 193 -21.65 6.09 11.20
CA THR A 193 -21.35 7.41 11.76
C THR A 193 -21.75 8.48 10.74
N LEU A 194 -22.58 9.43 11.17
CA LEU A 194 -23.11 10.51 10.33
C LEU A 194 -22.62 11.86 10.86
N GLY A 195 -21.74 12.54 10.12
CA GLY A 195 -21.23 13.86 10.50
C GLY A 195 -20.55 13.87 11.88
N GLY A 196 -19.82 12.80 12.21
CA GLY A 196 -19.17 12.59 13.52
C GLY A 196 -20.06 11.94 14.59
N LYS A 197 -21.39 11.92 14.42
CA LYS A 197 -22.31 11.26 15.37
C LYS A 197 -22.35 9.75 15.10
N ARG A 198 -21.71 8.98 15.98
CA ARG A 198 -21.67 7.50 15.94
C ARG A 198 -23.04 6.93 16.37
N LYS A 199 -23.56 5.95 15.63
CA LYS A 199 -24.74 5.16 16.02
C LYS A 199 -24.32 3.92 16.83
N ALA A 200 -25.29 3.21 17.39
CA ALA A 200 -25.06 1.89 17.97
C ALA A 200 -24.67 0.90 16.86
N PRO A 201 -23.80 -0.10 17.13
CA PRO A 201 -23.64 -1.25 16.24
C PRO A 201 -24.97 -1.99 16.07
N GLN A 202 -25.28 -2.42 14.85
CA GLN A 202 -26.44 -3.24 14.52
C GLN A 202 -25.99 -4.49 13.75
N HIS A 203 -26.84 -5.51 13.68
CA HIS A 203 -26.57 -6.69 12.84
C HIS A 203 -26.57 -6.32 11.34
N ALA A 204 -25.76 -6.99 10.51
CA ALA A 204 -25.64 -6.70 9.08
C ALA A 204 -26.99 -6.70 8.32
N VAL A 205 -27.90 -7.61 8.70
CA VAL A 205 -29.28 -7.70 8.18
C VAL A 205 -30.03 -6.36 8.29
N VAL A 206 -29.82 -5.58 9.36
CA VAL A 206 -30.53 -4.30 9.59
C VAL A 206 -30.26 -3.29 8.48
N TYR A 207 -29.07 -3.34 7.86
CA TYR A 207 -28.69 -2.49 6.74
C TYR A 207 -28.74 -3.23 5.39
N GLY A 208 -29.37 -4.40 5.30
CA GLY A 208 -29.45 -5.19 4.05
C GLY A 208 -28.11 -5.80 3.59
N PHE A 209 -27.16 -6.00 4.51
CA PHE A 209 -25.85 -6.61 4.25
C PHE A 209 -25.80 -8.11 4.61
N ALA A 210 -26.95 -8.71 4.85
CA ALA A 210 -27.14 -10.15 5.01
C ALA A 210 -28.62 -10.48 4.79
N ASP A 211 -28.89 -11.68 4.31
CA ASP A 211 -30.25 -12.20 4.06
C ASP A 211 -31.02 -12.37 5.38
N LYS A 212 -32.31 -12.04 5.38
CA LYS A 212 -33.23 -12.25 6.52
C LYS A 212 -33.40 -13.73 6.86
N ASN A 213 -33.30 -14.60 5.86
CA ASN A 213 -33.49 -16.05 5.93
C ASN A 213 -32.16 -16.79 6.15
N LYS A 214 -31.08 -16.38 5.47
CA LYS A 214 -29.72 -16.94 5.62
C LYS A 214 -28.85 -16.06 6.52
N ARG A 215 -29.30 -15.83 7.77
CA ARG A 215 -28.72 -14.86 8.71
C ARG A 215 -27.26 -15.08 9.12
N ASP A 216 -26.67 -16.23 8.77
CA ASP A 216 -25.30 -16.59 9.11
C ASP A 216 -24.29 -16.39 7.96
N GLN A 217 -24.76 -15.98 6.77
CA GLN A 217 -23.93 -15.78 5.59
C GLN A 217 -23.94 -14.31 5.11
N PRO A 218 -22.78 -13.76 4.69
CA PRO A 218 -22.71 -12.43 4.08
C PRO A 218 -23.30 -12.45 2.68
N ASN A 219 -24.14 -11.48 2.34
CA ASN A 219 -24.64 -11.34 0.97
C ASN A 219 -23.64 -10.63 0.05
N GLN A 220 -23.94 -10.61 -1.26
CA GLN A 220 -23.09 -9.99 -2.26
C GLN A 220 -22.81 -8.50 -1.95
N LEU A 221 -23.80 -7.75 -1.47
CA LEU A 221 -23.64 -6.34 -1.08
C LEU A 221 -22.57 -6.16 0.00
N LEU A 222 -22.50 -7.05 1.00
CA LEU A 222 -21.47 -7.02 2.04
C LEU A 222 -20.10 -7.44 1.52
N LYS A 223 -20.04 -8.45 0.65
CA LYS A 223 -18.79 -8.88 -0.03
C LYS A 223 -18.19 -7.70 -0.81
N THR A 224 -18.99 -7.02 -1.64
CA THR A 224 -18.56 -5.82 -2.39
C THR A 224 -18.24 -4.64 -1.48
N LEU A 225 -18.98 -4.43 -0.38
CA LEU A 225 -18.67 -3.38 0.60
C LEU A 225 -17.30 -3.60 1.26
N LYS A 226 -16.96 -4.86 1.58
CA LYS A 226 -15.65 -5.23 2.14
C LYS A 226 -14.51 -4.93 1.16
N MET A 227 -14.68 -5.11 -0.16
CA MET A 227 -13.66 -4.72 -1.15
C MET A 227 -13.28 -3.22 -1.03
N PHE A 228 -14.27 -2.33 -0.94
CA PHE A 228 -14.03 -0.88 -0.74
C PHE A 228 -13.57 -0.51 0.68
N ALA A 229 -13.77 -1.40 1.65
CA ALA A 229 -13.19 -1.28 3.00
C ALA A 229 -11.71 -1.67 3.03
N SER A 230 -11.29 -2.56 2.11
CA SER A 230 -9.90 -2.96 1.91
C SER A 230 -9.12 -1.87 1.18
N VAL A 231 -9.56 -1.47 -0.02
CA VAL A 231 -8.88 -0.44 -0.82
C VAL A 231 -9.85 0.46 -1.56
N ASN A 232 -9.50 1.74 -1.63
CA ASN A 232 -10.28 2.78 -2.28
C ASN A 232 -9.34 3.84 -2.89
N PRO A 233 -9.28 4.00 -4.23
CA PRO A 233 -10.12 3.34 -5.22
C PRO A 233 -9.75 1.86 -5.44
N MET A 234 -10.76 1.02 -5.64
CA MET A 234 -10.61 -0.40 -5.96
C MET A 234 -10.20 -0.57 -7.44
N PRO A 235 -9.01 -1.13 -7.72
CA PRO A 235 -8.58 -1.43 -9.09
C PRO A 235 -9.25 -2.69 -9.65
N PHE A 236 -9.05 -2.95 -10.94
CA PHE A 236 -9.51 -4.16 -11.62
C PHE A 236 -8.34 -4.82 -12.37
N TYR A 237 -8.21 -6.14 -12.23
CA TYR A 237 -7.16 -6.96 -12.86
C TYR A 237 -7.77 -8.26 -13.41
N GLY A 238 -8.52 -8.15 -14.50
CA GLY A 238 -9.16 -9.27 -15.19
C GLY A 238 -9.44 -8.93 -16.65
N GLU A 239 -10.17 -9.80 -17.35
CA GLU A 239 -10.58 -9.54 -18.73
C GLU A 239 -11.75 -8.52 -18.79
N ASN A 240 -11.99 -7.94 -19.97
CA ASN A 240 -13.01 -6.89 -20.12
C ASN A 240 -14.43 -7.39 -19.80
N ASP A 241 -14.71 -8.68 -20.02
CA ASP A 241 -16.02 -9.29 -19.81
C ASP A 241 -16.31 -9.45 -18.30
N ASP A 242 -15.30 -9.86 -17.52
CA ASP A 242 -15.36 -9.89 -16.06
C ASP A 242 -15.62 -8.49 -15.48
N ARG A 243 -15.05 -7.43 -16.08
CA ARG A 243 -15.24 -6.04 -15.63
C ARG A 243 -16.72 -5.62 -15.66
N GLU A 244 -17.49 -6.07 -16.65
CA GLU A 244 -18.93 -5.78 -16.74
C GLU A 244 -19.71 -6.49 -15.62
N ILE A 245 -19.28 -7.69 -15.22
CA ILE A 245 -19.84 -8.42 -14.07
C ILE A 245 -19.57 -7.63 -12.78
N PHE A 246 -18.35 -7.13 -12.58
CA PHE A 246 -18.00 -6.29 -11.42
C PHE A 246 -18.77 -4.96 -11.39
N GLU A 247 -18.90 -4.24 -12.51
CA GLU A 247 -19.70 -3.00 -12.56
C GLU A 247 -21.16 -3.28 -12.16
N LYS A 248 -21.77 -4.38 -12.62
CA LYS A 248 -23.14 -4.78 -12.21
C LYS A 248 -23.27 -5.05 -10.70
N GLN A 249 -22.25 -5.64 -10.06
CA GLN A 249 -22.24 -5.83 -8.59
C GLN A 249 -22.08 -4.48 -7.86
N ILE A 250 -21.19 -3.63 -8.37
CA ILE A 250 -20.94 -2.29 -7.82
C ILE A 250 -22.15 -1.38 -8.01
N ASP A 251 -22.92 -1.54 -9.08
CA ASP A 251 -24.20 -0.87 -9.33
C ASP A 251 -25.28 -1.26 -8.31
N ARG A 252 -25.36 -2.54 -7.94
CA ARG A 252 -26.24 -3.01 -6.85
C ARG A 252 -25.86 -2.33 -5.54
N LEU A 253 -24.57 -2.33 -5.17
CA LEU A 253 -24.09 -1.65 -3.96
C LEU A 253 -24.31 -0.13 -4.02
N ARG A 254 -24.04 0.51 -5.16
CA ARG A 254 -24.24 1.95 -5.40
C ARG A 254 -25.71 2.33 -5.21
N SER A 255 -26.63 1.52 -5.73
CA SER A 255 -28.09 1.70 -5.59
C SER A 255 -28.53 1.48 -4.15
N HIS A 256 -28.05 0.43 -3.50
CA HIS A 256 -28.34 0.14 -2.09
C HIS A 256 -27.87 1.26 -1.16
N LEU A 257 -26.68 1.81 -1.37
CA LEU A 257 -26.15 2.95 -0.61
C LEU A 257 -26.94 4.25 -0.88
N ILE A 258 -27.49 4.44 -2.08
CA ILE A 258 -28.43 5.53 -2.38
C ILE A 258 -29.75 5.33 -1.62
N ASN A 259 -30.26 4.10 -1.53
CA ASN A 259 -31.45 3.81 -0.76
C ASN A 259 -31.20 4.09 0.73
N LEU A 260 -30.15 3.52 1.31
CA LEU A 260 -29.79 3.67 2.74
C LEU A 260 -29.58 5.13 3.17
N PHE A 261 -28.88 5.94 2.37
CA PHE A 261 -28.41 7.27 2.75
C PHE A 261 -29.01 8.42 1.93
N GLY A 262 -30.00 8.14 1.09
CA GLY A 262 -30.61 9.11 0.17
C GLY A 262 -29.76 9.45 -1.06
N LYS A 263 -30.42 10.01 -2.08
CA LYS A 263 -29.80 10.46 -3.34
C LYS A 263 -29.10 11.82 -3.16
N ARG A 264 -28.03 12.05 -3.92
CA ARG A 264 -27.25 13.30 -4.03
C ARG A 264 -26.83 13.51 -5.48
N ASP A 265 -26.33 14.70 -5.83
CA ASP A 265 -25.85 15.05 -7.18
C ASP A 265 -24.79 14.08 -7.70
N HIS A 266 -23.94 13.63 -6.77
CA HIS A 266 -22.86 12.69 -7.01
C HIS A 266 -23.25 11.30 -6.50
N GLN A 267 -22.97 10.24 -7.25
CA GLN A 267 -23.16 8.85 -6.80
C GLN A 267 -22.20 8.48 -5.64
N PRO A 268 -22.55 7.52 -4.76
CA PRO A 268 -21.71 7.10 -3.63
C PRO A 268 -20.42 6.42 -4.05
N ILE A 269 -20.43 5.70 -5.18
CA ILE A 269 -19.26 5.06 -5.80
C ILE A 269 -19.23 5.53 -7.25
N THR A 270 -18.07 5.90 -7.78
CA THR A 270 -17.92 6.28 -9.19
C THR A 270 -18.10 5.08 -10.12
N ALA A 271 -18.36 5.34 -11.40
CA ALA A 271 -18.12 4.35 -12.46
C ALA A 271 -16.62 3.99 -12.51
N TYR A 272 -16.29 2.88 -13.18
CA TYR A 272 -14.90 2.51 -13.45
C TYR A 272 -14.16 3.59 -14.25
N ILE A 273 -12.86 3.77 -13.98
CA ILE A 273 -11.95 4.62 -14.77
C ILE A 273 -10.66 3.82 -14.98
N ASP A 274 -10.24 3.64 -16.24
CA ASP A 274 -9.01 2.91 -16.57
C ASP A 274 -7.79 3.50 -15.83
N GLY A 275 -6.98 2.63 -15.22
CA GLY A 275 -5.81 3.01 -14.42
C GLY A 275 -6.11 3.66 -13.06
N LEU A 276 -7.37 3.95 -12.72
CA LEU A 276 -7.77 4.52 -11.43
C LEU A 276 -8.74 3.64 -10.63
N GLY A 277 -9.54 2.80 -11.28
CA GLY A 277 -10.51 1.92 -10.62
C GLY A 277 -11.80 2.61 -10.18
N TRP A 278 -12.62 1.89 -9.41
CA TRP A 278 -13.85 2.42 -8.80
C TRP A 278 -13.52 3.16 -7.51
N ARG A 279 -14.07 4.36 -7.30
CA ARG A 279 -13.83 5.14 -6.07
C ARG A 279 -15.10 5.29 -5.24
N SER A 280 -15.06 4.77 -4.01
CA SER A 280 -16.05 5.09 -2.98
C SER A 280 -15.82 6.53 -2.47
N ARG A 281 -16.90 7.33 -2.48
CA ARG A 281 -16.93 8.68 -1.90
C ARG A 281 -17.33 8.69 -0.42
N LEU A 282 -17.82 7.57 0.11
CA LEU A 282 -18.08 7.35 1.53
C LEU A 282 -16.86 6.70 2.19
N ARG A 283 -16.70 6.90 3.49
CA ARG A 283 -15.64 6.22 4.26
C ARG A 283 -16.15 4.84 4.67
N ILE A 284 -15.37 3.81 4.42
CA ILE A 284 -15.66 2.44 4.85
C ILE A 284 -14.41 1.95 5.58
N LYS A 285 -14.58 1.31 6.74
CA LYS A 285 -13.48 0.74 7.52
C LYS A 285 -13.86 -0.67 7.97
N ASP A 286 -13.07 -1.65 7.59
CA ASP A 286 -13.17 -2.99 8.16
C ASP A 286 -12.27 -3.07 9.40
N ARG A 287 -12.85 -3.43 10.55
CA ARG A 287 -12.14 -3.75 11.81
C ARG A 287 -12.29 -5.23 12.20
N THR A 288 -12.79 -6.07 11.30
CA THR A 288 -12.82 -7.54 11.47
C THR A 288 -11.54 -8.21 10.97
N ASP A 289 -10.87 -7.58 10.00
CA ASP A 289 -9.63 -8.07 9.42
C ASP A 289 -8.41 -7.60 10.24
N SER A 290 -8.18 -8.28 11.38
CA SER A 290 -7.03 -8.01 12.24
C SER A 290 -5.70 -8.25 11.51
N THR A 291 -5.63 -9.24 10.62
CA THR A 291 -4.43 -9.58 9.86
C THR A 291 -4.03 -8.45 8.92
N ARG A 292 -4.98 -7.82 8.20
CA ARG A 292 -4.68 -6.64 7.39
C ARG A 292 -4.34 -5.41 8.22
N GLU A 293 -5.01 -5.16 9.36
CA GLU A 293 -4.62 -4.07 10.26
C GLU A 293 -3.20 -4.25 10.82
N LEU A 294 -2.81 -5.49 11.14
CA LEU A 294 -1.45 -5.84 11.58
C LEU A 294 -0.45 -5.67 10.44
N MET A 295 -0.72 -6.22 9.26
CA MET A 295 0.19 -6.13 8.12
C MET A 295 0.38 -4.70 7.60
N GLN A 296 -0.68 -3.86 7.60
CA GLN A 296 -0.55 -2.42 7.33
C GLN A 296 0.28 -1.70 8.41
N ARG A 297 0.21 -2.13 9.67
CA ARG A 297 1.05 -1.62 10.76
C ARG A 297 2.52 -2.04 10.59
N SER A 298 2.77 -3.28 10.18
CA SER A 298 4.11 -3.79 9.87
C SER A 298 4.73 -3.04 8.70
N ALA A 299 3.98 -2.86 7.60
CA ALA A 299 4.38 -2.07 6.44
C ALA A 299 4.71 -0.61 6.80
N ASN A 300 3.89 0.04 7.62
CA ASN A 300 4.12 1.42 8.09
C ASN A 300 5.37 1.51 8.99
N THR A 301 5.58 0.53 9.87
CA THR A 301 6.76 0.44 10.74
C THR A 301 8.03 0.23 9.92
N PHE A 302 8.02 -0.72 8.98
CA PHE A 302 9.10 -0.94 8.02
C PHE A 302 9.41 0.32 7.22
N GLY A 303 8.37 1.00 6.68
CA GLY A 303 8.52 2.24 5.94
C GLY A 303 9.17 3.36 6.75
N LYS A 304 8.81 3.52 8.03
CA LYS A 304 9.45 4.49 8.93
C LYS A 304 10.93 4.17 9.17
N ILE A 305 11.27 2.91 9.40
CA ILE A 305 12.68 2.50 9.59
C ILE A 305 13.47 2.74 8.30
N LEU A 306 12.92 2.34 7.15
CA LEU A 306 13.52 2.54 5.83
C LEU A 306 13.78 4.04 5.54
N ILE A 307 12.82 4.93 5.82
CA ILE A 307 13.00 6.39 5.70
C ILE A 307 14.12 6.87 6.65
N SER A 308 14.13 6.42 7.91
CA SER A 308 15.15 6.83 8.89
C SER A 308 16.57 6.40 8.51
N TYR A 309 16.72 5.27 7.81
CA TYR A 309 18.00 4.70 7.42
C TYR A 309 18.51 5.20 6.06
N THR A 310 17.61 5.41 5.09
CA THR A 310 17.96 5.81 3.72
C THR A 310 17.97 7.31 3.51
N GLY A 311 17.23 8.07 4.34
CA GLY A 311 17.02 9.50 4.16
C GLY A 311 16.10 9.87 2.98
N LEU A 312 15.55 8.89 2.26
CA LEU A 312 14.63 9.10 1.15
C LEU A 312 13.19 8.82 1.60
N SER A 313 12.29 9.77 1.36
CA SER A 313 10.86 9.55 1.47
C SER A 313 10.34 8.76 0.25
N ILE A 314 9.34 7.90 0.45
CA ILE A 314 8.58 7.29 -0.66
C ILE A 314 7.71 8.41 -1.28
N SER A 315 8.28 9.11 -2.27
CA SER A 315 7.72 10.33 -2.84
C SER A 315 6.61 10.09 -3.88
N ARG A 316 5.67 9.20 -3.57
CA ARG A 316 4.27 9.25 -4.02
C ARG A 316 3.41 8.32 -3.17
N SER A 317 2.54 8.94 -2.38
CA SER A 317 1.36 8.37 -1.71
C SER A 317 1.54 7.19 -0.74
N ILE A 318 2.21 7.43 0.39
CA ILE A 318 1.73 6.87 1.68
C ILE A 318 0.37 7.51 2.08
N SER A 319 -0.11 8.54 1.38
CA SER A 319 -1.47 9.07 1.48
C SER A 319 -2.60 8.10 1.09
N ILE A 320 -2.30 6.91 0.54
CA ILE A 320 -3.29 5.83 0.40
C ILE A 320 -3.40 5.03 1.72
N LEU A 321 -2.27 4.78 2.40
CA LEU A 321 -2.19 4.13 3.71
C LEU A 321 -2.52 5.09 4.88
N SER A 322 -2.56 6.41 4.63
CA SER A 322 -3.02 7.43 5.57
C SER A 322 -4.29 8.12 5.09
N THR A 323 -5.44 7.47 5.27
CA THR A 323 -6.76 8.15 5.31
C THR A 323 -7.39 8.06 6.70
N GLY A 324 -6.56 8.32 7.70
CA GLY A 324 -6.90 8.38 9.12
C GLY A 324 -6.28 9.60 9.80
N ASN A 325 -6.93 10.75 9.61
CA ASN A 325 -6.66 12.10 10.15
C ASN A 325 -5.77 12.99 9.27
N ASP A 326 -6.34 14.18 9.01
CA ASP A 326 -5.79 15.56 8.97
C ASP A 326 -4.46 15.82 8.22
N GLU A 327 -4.27 16.93 7.51
CA GLU A 327 -5.17 18.05 7.14
C GLU A 327 -5.88 17.80 5.76
N GLU A 328 -6.37 18.71 4.92
CA GLU A 328 -6.49 20.20 4.87
C GLU A 328 -7.74 20.60 4.02
N GLU A 329 -8.01 21.91 3.88
CA GLU A 329 -9.12 22.64 3.18
C GLU A 329 -10.39 21.85 2.73
#